data_AF-A0AA42YRE1-F1
#
_entry.id   AF-A0AA42YRE1-F1
#
_cell.length_a   1.000
_cell.length_b   1.000
_cell.length_c   1.000
_cell.angle_alpha   90.00
_cell.angle_beta   90.00
_cell.angle_gamma   90.00
#
_symmetry.space_group_name_H-M   'P 1'
#
loop_
_entity.id
_entity.type
_entity.pdbx_description
1 polymer ?
#
loop_
_entity_poly.entity_id
_entity_poly.type
_entity_poly.pdbx_seq_one_letter_code
_entity_poly.pdbx_strand_id
1 'polypeptide(L)'
;MTIHGISIGNIQGVITYFIVLLVLIVFPSFVVGKRSFCHHLCWMAPFMIIGRKMRNYFKWSSLQLQSNPETCKHCHTCTDNCPMSLPVGDMVQKGSMENVECILCGTCVDGCKQNVLKYSWK
;
A
#
# COMPACT_ATOMS: atom_id res chain seq x y z
N MET A 1 31.39 18.33 -16.79
CA MET A 1 32.07 17.11 -17.24
C MET A 1 31.48 15.94 -16.46
N THR A 2 30.69 15.09 -17.13
CA THR A 2 30.08 13.90 -16.52
C THR A 2 31.10 12.77 -16.47
N ILE A 3 31.79 12.62 -15.35
CA ILE A 3 32.60 11.43 -15.08
C ILE A 3 31.67 10.34 -14.55
N HIS A 4 31.55 9.25 -15.32
CA HIS A 4 30.82 8.00 -14.99
C HIS A 4 29.28 7.98 -15.10
N GLY A 5 28.67 8.82 -15.94
CA GLY A 5 27.23 8.71 -16.24
C GLY A 5 26.30 9.26 -15.15
N ILE A 6 26.87 9.84 -14.09
CA ILE A 6 26.15 10.60 -13.07
C ILE A 6 26.65 12.06 -13.17
N SER A 7 25.74 13.03 -13.22
CA SER A 7 26.09 14.45 -13.27
C SER A 7 26.61 14.91 -11.91
N ILE A 8 27.89 14.63 -11.63
CA ILE A 8 28.55 14.96 -10.37
C ILE A 8 29.48 16.14 -10.62
N GLY A 9 29.06 17.33 -10.15
CA GLY A 9 29.91 18.52 -10.16
C GLY A 9 30.87 18.61 -8.96
N ASN A 10 30.58 17.92 -7.84
CA ASN A 10 31.36 17.97 -6.60
C ASN A 10 31.19 16.68 -5.77
N ILE A 11 32.29 16.12 -5.26
CA ILE A 11 32.31 14.93 -4.37
C ILE A 11 31.51 15.16 -3.08
N GLN A 12 31.56 16.37 -2.51
CA GLN A 12 30.76 16.72 -1.34
C GLN A 12 29.25 16.64 -1.58
N GLY A 13 28.77 16.95 -2.79
CA GLY A 13 27.34 16.87 -3.12
C GLY A 13 26.81 15.43 -3.14
N VAL A 14 27.66 14.48 -3.56
CA VAL A 14 27.33 13.05 -3.58
C VAL A 14 27.23 12.49 -2.16
N ILE A 15 28.18 12.84 -1.30
CA ILE A 15 28.18 12.42 0.10
C ILE A 15 26.93 12.95 0.82
N THR A 16 26.61 14.24 0.66
CA THR A 16 25.41 14.83 1.25
C THR A 16 24.13 14.19 0.69
N TYR A 17 24.05 13.92 -0.60
CA TYR A 17 22.90 13.26 -1.21
C TYR A 17 22.66 11.86 -0.63
N PHE A 18 23.70 11.04 -0.53
CA PHE A 18 23.58 9.70 0.05
C PHE A 18 23.21 9.72 1.54
N ILE A 19 23.75 10.68 2.32
CA ILE A 19 23.38 10.84 3.73
C ILE A 19 21.91 11.23 3.88
N VAL A 20 21.43 12.21 3.10
CA VAL A 20 20.03 12.65 3.13
C VAL A 20 19.09 11.50 2.75
N LEU A 21 19.45 10.70 1.75
CA LEU A 21 18.67 9.54 1.33
C LEU A 21 18.63 8.46 2.42
N LEU A 22 19.76 8.16 3.08
CA LEU A 22 19.85 7.24 4.21
C LEU A 22 18.99 7.69 5.39
N VAL A 23 19.08 8.96 5.78
CA VAL A 23 18.37 9.49 6.95
C VAL A 23 16.86 9.63 6.70
N LEU A 24 16.45 10.12 5.53
CA LEU A 24 15.04 10.36 5.25
C LEU A 24 14.27 9.10 4.83
N ILE A 25 14.93 8.11 4.21
CA ILE A 25 14.23 6.93 3.66
C ILE A 25 14.52 5.68 4.50
N VAL A 26 15.79 5.42 4.82
CA VAL A 26 16.19 4.13 5.43
C VAL A 26 15.92 4.12 6.93
N PHE A 27 16.29 5.18 7.65
CA PHE A 27 16.11 5.28 9.10
C PHE A 27 14.62 5.16 9.53
N PRO A 28 13.67 5.93 8.97
CA PRO A 28 12.25 5.79 9.33
C PRO A 28 11.64 4.47 8.85
N SER A 29 12.15 3.85 7.79
CA SER A 29 11.72 2.51 7.36
C SER A 29 12.09 1.43 8.38
N PHE A 30 13.19 1.61 9.11
CA PHE A 30 13.62 0.67 10.15
C PHE A 30 12.85 0.85 11.47
N VAL A 31 12.48 2.09 11.81
CA VAL A 31 11.85 2.41 13.11
C VAL A 31 10.33 2.21 13.09
N VAL A 32 9.65 2.54 11.99
CA VAL A 32 8.16 2.63 11.94
C VAL A 32 7.55 1.59 10.98
N GLY A 33 8.39 0.73 10.40
CA GLY A 33 7.96 -0.38 9.56
C GLY A 33 7.78 -0.03 8.08
N LYS A 34 7.13 -0.96 7.36
CA LYS A 34 6.98 -0.90 5.90
C LYS A 34 6.27 0.40 5.53
N ARG A 35 6.88 1.21 4.65
CA ARG A 35 6.26 2.41 4.02
C ARG A 35 6.10 3.67 4.89
N SER A 36 6.87 3.80 5.98
CA SER A 36 6.83 4.97 6.89
C SER A 36 6.99 6.34 6.19
N PHE A 37 7.83 6.43 5.15
CA PHE A 37 7.97 7.66 4.35
C PHE A 37 6.65 8.13 3.74
N CYS A 38 5.80 7.20 3.30
CA CYS A 38 4.53 7.55 2.65
C CYS A 38 3.48 8.02 3.66
N HIS A 39 3.50 7.52 4.89
CA HIS A 39 2.52 7.90 5.90
C HIS A 39 2.91 9.17 6.67
N HIS A 40 4.20 9.37 6.93
CA HIS A 40 4.68 10.46 7.78
C HIS A 40 5.40 11.59 7.04
N LEU A 41 6.10 11.28 5.93
CA LEU A 41 6.87 12.28 5.19
C LEU A 41 6.15 12.80 3.96
N CYS A 42 5.28 11.99 3.35
CA CYS A 42 4.55 12.37 2.15
C CYS A 42 3.33 13.23 2.48
N TRP A 43 3.49 14.54 2.33
CA TRP A 43 2.40 15.52 2.46
C TRP A 43 1.19 15.27 1.53
N MET A 44 1.34 14.48 0.45
CA MET A 44 0.23 14.14 -0.46
C MET A 44 -0.64 12.99 0.07
N ALA A 45 -0.10 12.12 0.93
CA ALA A 45 -0.84 10.99 1.49
C ALA A 45 -2.12 11.40 2.24
N PRO A 46 -2.13 12.41 3.14
CA PRO A 46 -3.35 12.84 3.80
C PRO A 46 -4.42 13.31 2.79
N PHE A 47 -4.03 14.00 1.71
CA PHE A 47 -4.97 14.44 0.68
C PHE A 47 -5.66 13.25 -0.01
N MET A 48 -4.91 12.21 -0.39
CA MET A 48 -5.49 11.00 -1.00
C MET A 48 -6.38 10.22 -0.04
N ILE A 49 -6.00 10.12 1.25
CA ILE A 49 -6.79 9.44 2.28
C ILE A 49 -8.11 10.19 2.50
N ILE A 50 -8.08 11.52 2.57
CA ILE A 50 -9.29 12.35 2.71
C ILE A 50 -10.19 12.18 1.48
N GLY A 51 -9.63 12.24 0.27
CA GLY A 51 -10.39 12.02 -0.96
C GLY A 51 -11.07 10.64 -1.00
N ARG A 52 -10.37 9.58 -0.58
CA ARG A 52 -10.94 8.23 -0.47
C ARG A 52 -12.06 8.17 0.56
N LYS A 53 -11.87 8.78 1.74
CA LYS A 53 -12.88 8.83 2.80
C LYS A 53 -14.13 9.60 2.33
N MET A 54 -13.94 10.73 1.66
CA MET A 54 -15.04 11.49 1.05
C MET A 54 -15.79 10.65 0.02
N ARG A 55 -15.09 9.99 -0.90
CA ARG A 55 -15.71 9.10 -1.90
C ARG A 55 -16.58 8.02 -1.25
N ASN A 56 -16.07 7.38 -0.19
CA ASN A 56 -16.81 6.35 0.53
C ASN A 56 -18.02 6.94 1.29
N TYR A 57 -17.88 8.15 1.85
CA TYR A 57 -18.97 8.84 2.56
C TYR A 57 -20.10 9.28 1.62
N PHE A 58 -19.75 9.86 0.47
CA PHE A 58 -20.71 10.26 -0.57
C PHE A 58 -21.26 9.06 -1.37
N LYS A 59 -20.82 7.83 -1.06
CA LYS A 59 -21.21 6.58 -1.75
C LYS A 59 -21.09 6.71 -3.27
N TRP A 60 -20.02 7.33 -3.73
CA TRP A 60 -19.77 7.37 -5.17
C TRP A 60 -19.40 6.00 -5.68
N SER A 61 -19.94 5.68 -6.86
CA SER A 61 -19.68 4.42 -7.54
C SER A 61 -18.18 4.22 -7.69
N SER A 62 -17.65 3.29 -6.92
CA SER A 62 -16.22 3.03 -6.84
C SER A 62 -15.96 1.55 -6.87
N LEU A 63 -14.83 1.18 -7.47
CA LEU A 63 -14.36 -0.19 -7.45
C LEU A 63 -13.98 -0.54 -6.01
N GLN A 64 -14.67 -1.52 -5.45
CA GLN A 64 -14.44 -2.05 -4.12
C GLN A 64 -14.29 -3.56 -4.17
N LEU A 65 -13.64 -4.13 -3.15
CA LEU A 65 -13.59 -5.57 -2.96
C LEU A 65 -14.80 -6.00 -2.12
N GLN A 66 -15.47 -7.05 -2.56
CA GLN A 66 -16.52 -7.72 -1.83
C GLN A 66 -16.02 -9.12 -1.45
N SER A 67 -16.27 -9.52 -0.20
CA SER A 67 -15.91 -10.83 0.31
C SER A 67 -17.15 -11.61 0.72
N ASN A 68 -17.17 -12.91 0.43
CA ASN A 68 -18.14 -13.84 1.00
C ASN A 68 -17.47 -14.71 2.09
N PRO A 69 -17.62 -14.36 3.39
CA PRO A 69 -16.94 -15.09 4.46
C PRO A 69 -17.36 -16.56 4.58
N GLU A 70 -18.56 -16.93 4.14
CA GLU A 70 -19.10 -18.29 4.28
C GLU A 70 -18.31 -19.34 3.50
N THR A 71 -17.68 -18.96 2.39
CA THR A 71 -16.90 -19.87 1.55
C THR A 71 -15.40 -19.83 1.86
N CYS A 72 -14.98 -19.03 2.84
CA CYS A 72 -13.57 -18.90 3.21
C CYS A 72 -13.08 -20.10 4.02
N LYS A 73 -11.93 -20.66 3.62
CA LYS A 73 -11.26 -21.78 4.32
C LYS A 73 -10.03 -21.36 5.13
N HIS A 74 -9.84 -20.05 5.35
CA HIS A 74 -8.69 -19.50 6.10
C HIS A 74 -7.32 -20.01 5.63
N CYS A 75 -7.10 -20.06 4.30
CA CYS A 75 -5.83 -20.51 3.73
C CYS A 75 -4.68 -19.48 3.83
N HIS A 76 -4.95 -18.26 4.29
CA HIS A 76 -4.02 -17.13 4.44
C HIS A 76 -3.23 -16.67 3.19
N THR A 77 -3.39 -17.35 2.05
CA THR A 77 -2.71 -17.02 0.78
C THR A 77 -2.93 -15.58 0.32
N CYS A 78 -4.11 -15.01 0.59
CA CYS A 78 -4.41 -13.61 0.25
C CYS A 78 -3.64 -12.60 1.12
N THR A 79 -3.33 -12.94 2.36
CA THR A 79 -2.50 -12.12 3.26
C THR A 79 -1.04 -12.19 2.84
N ASP A 80 -0.53 -13.38 2.54
CA ASP A 80 0.89 -13.59 2.19
C ASP A 80 1.27 -12.92 0.87
N ASN A 81 0.37 -12.99 -0.12
CA ASN A 81 0.59 -12.39 -1.44
C ASN A 81 0.20 -10.91 -1.50
N CYS A 82 -0.25 -10.30 -0.40
CA CYS A 82 -0.62 -8.89 -0.42
C CYS A 82 0.65 -8.02 -0.48
N PRO A 83 0.89 -7.24 -1.56
CA PRO A 83 2.06 -6.36 -1.63
C PRO A 83 2.02 -5.25 -0.58
N MET A 84 0.83 -4.97 -0.03
CA MET A 84 0.63 -4.00 1.06
C MET A 84 0.74 -4.64 2.44
N SER A 85 1.03 -5.93 2.54
CA SER A 85 1.10 -6.67 3.82
C SER A 85 -0.15 -6.51 4.68
N LEU A 86 -1.32 -6.39 4.06
CA LEU A 86 -2.59 -6.27 4.75
C LEU A 86 -3.07 -7.65 5.24
N PRO A 87 -3.67 -7.76 6.43
CA PRO A 87 -4.27 -9.00 6.94
C PRO A 87 -5.61 -9.28 6.24
N VAL A 88 -5.56 -9.59 4.94
CA VAL A 88 -6.75 -9.77 4.09
C VAL A 88 -7.65 -10.89 4.62
N GLY A 89 -7.07 -11.98 5.13
CA GLY A 89 -7.84 -13.08 5.72
C GLY A 89 -8.73 -12.67 6.90
N ASP A 90 -8.27 -11.72 7.73
CA ASP A 90 -9.05 -11.20 8.85
C ASP A 90 -10.07 -10.16 8.39
N MET A 91 -9.74 -9.39 7.35
CA MET A 91 -10.66 -8.45 6.72
C MET A 91 -11.88 -9.16 6.12
N VAL A 92 -11.67 -10.32 5.50
CA VAL A 92 -12.75 -11.18 4.98
C VAL A 92 -13.67 -11.64 6.11
N GLN A 93 -13.11 -12.09 7.23
CA GLN A 93 -13.90 -12.55 8.40
C GLN A 93 -14.71 -11.42 9.03
N LYS A 94 -14.14 -10.21 9.09
CA LYS A 94 -14.84 -9.01 9.60
C LYS A 94 -15.90 -8.50 8.63
N GLY A 95 -15.96 -9.00 7.39
CA GLY A 95 -16.85 -8.50 6.35
C GLY A 95 -16.52 -7.08 5.87
N SER A 96 -15.36 -6.54 6.27
CA SER A 96 -14.91 -5.19 5.90
C SER A 96 -13.62 -5.28 5.09
N MET A 97 -13.80 -5.21 3.77
CA MET A 97 -12.70 -5.23 2.80
C MET A 97 -12.14 -3.83 2.50
N GLU A 98 -12.71 -2.78 3.10
CA GLU A 98 -12.28 -1.41 2.92
C GLU A 98 -11.08 -1.12 3.83
N ASN A 99 -9.96 -0.70 3.23
CA ASN A 99 -8.78 -0.28 3.94
C ASN A 99 -8.06 0.82 3.14
N VAL A 100 -7.62 1.88 3.83
CA VAL A 100 -6.92 3.04 3.25
C VAL A 100 -5.63 2.67 2.53
N GLU A 101 -4.94 1.63 2.96
CA GLU A 101 -3.69 1.14 2.37
C GLU A 101 -3.92 0.22 1.16
N CYS A 102 -5.15 -0.29 0.98
CA CYS A 102 -5.48 -1.18 -0.13
C CYS A 102 -5.49 -0.40 -1.45
N ILE A 103 -4.57 -0.73 -2.35
CA ILE A 103 -4.45 -0.11 -3.68
C ILE A 103 -5.27 -0.79 -4.78
N LEU A 104 -6.16 -1.74 -4.43
CA LEU A 104 -6.96 -2.51 -5.40
C LEU A 104 -6.11 -3.21 -6.48
N CYS A 105 -4.98 -3.80 -6.08
CA CYS A 105 -4.08 -4.50 -7.02
C CYS A 105 -4.61 -5.83 -7.55
N GLY A 106 -5.58 -6.45 -6.89
CA GLY A 106 -6.20 -7.71 -7.33
C GLY A 106 -5.48 -9.00 -6.97
N THR A 107 -4.26 -8.95 -6.47
CA THR A 107 -3.48 -10.15 -6.14
C THR A 107 -4.19 -11.10 -5.17
N CYS A 108 -5.00 -10.54 -4.25
CA CYS A 108 -5.81 -11.34 -3.32
C CYS A 108 -6.97 -12.07 -4.00
N VAL A 109 -7.58 -11.48 -5.05
CA VAL A 109 -8.63 -12.11 -5.87
C VAL A 109 -7.99 -13.23 -6.69
N ASP A 110 -6.89 -12.93 -7.38
CA ASP A 110 -6.20 -13.88 -8.27
C ASP A 110 -5.63 -15.09 -7.51
N GLY A 111 -5.11 -14.87 -6.29
CA GLY A 111 -4.58 -15.93 -5.44
C GLY A 111 -5.64 -16.80 -4.75
N CYS A 112 -6.91 -16.40 -4.77
CA CYS A 112 -7.96 -17.08 -4.01
C CYS A 112 -8.53 -18.29 -4.79
N LYS A 113 -8.07 -19.50 -4.47
CA LYS A 113 -8.58 -20.76 -5.05
C LYS A 113 -10.08 -21.01 -4.82
N GLN A 114 -10.71 -20.33 -3.86
CA GLN A 114 -12.12 -20.51 -3.52
C GLN A 114 -13.01 -19.37 -4.07
N ASN A 115 -12.45 -18.41 -4.80
CA ASN A 115 -13.17 -17.27 -5.37
C ASN A 115 -14.04 -16.51 -4.34
N VAL A 116 -13.53 -16.41 -3.10
CA VAL A 116 -14.17 -15.73 -1.96
C VAL A 116 -14.23 -14.21 -2.18
N LEU A 117 -13.23 -13.68 -2.87
CA LEU A 117 -13.01 -12.26 -3.12
C LEU A 117 -13.44 -11.93 -4.54
N LYS A 118 -14.23 -10.86 -4.71
CA LYS A 118 -14.67 -10.36 -6.02
C LYS A 118 -14.60 -8.85 -6.07
N TYR A 119 -14.47 -8.31 -7.27
CA TYR A 119 -14.68 -6.88 -7.51
C TYR A 119 -16.17 -6.57 -7.58
N SER A 120 -16.59 -5.50 -6.90
CA SER A 120 -17.93 -4.95 -6.99
C SER A 120 -17.84 -3.45 -7.21
N TRP A 121 -18.69 -2.94 -8.08
CA TRP A 121 -18.96 -1.51 -8.16
C TRP A 121 -20.07 -1.19 -7.17
N LYS A 122 -19.80 -0.25 -6.25
CA LYS A 122 -20.74 0.14 -5.21
C LYS A 122 -20.75 1.64 -5.05
#